data_AF-A0A238C469-F1
#
_entry.id   AF-A0A238C469-F1
#
_cell.length_a   1.000
_cell.length_b   1.000
_cell.length_c   1.000
_cell.angle_alpha   90.00
_cell.angle_beta   90.00
_cell.angle_gamma   90.00
#
_symmetry.space_group_name_H-M   'P 1'
#
loop_
_entity.id
_entity.type
_entity.pdbx_description
1 polymer ?
#
loop_
_entity_poly.entity_id
_entity_poly.type
_entity_poly.pdbx_seq_one_letter_code
_entity_poly.pdbx_strand_id
1 'polypeptide(L)'
;MQSDDPPFLSVGTEVSAKFKGAFCEAKVKRMTKSVKCKILLKTPPYGTIFADHTEIKGSLEVNQQVEIVQGKATYKGIIQNIKDNSIYVVGEYFCHYSCC
;
A
#
# COMPACT_ATOMS: atom_id res chain seq x y z
N MET A 1 -27.89 -3.36 6.80
CA MET A 1 -26.89 -3.52 7.87
C MET A 1 -25.57 -3.09 7.26
N GLN A 2 -25.05 -1.94 7.68
CA GLN A 2 -23.75 -1.45 7.23
C GLN A 2 -22.70 -2.38 7.82
N SER A 3 -21.99 -3.11 6.96
CA SER A 3 -20.82 -3.87 7.39
C SER A 3 -19.80 -2.87 7.91
N ASP A 4 -19.70 -2.79 9.23
CA ASP A 4 -18.61 -2.17 9.99
C ASP A 4 -17.34 -3.03 9.83
N ASP A 5 -17.00 -3.37 8.58
CA ASP A 5 -15.74 -4.01 8.27
C ASP A 5 -14.68 -2.91 8.27
N PRO A 6 -13.70 -2.94 9.17
CA PRO A 6 -12.66 -1.94 9.18
C PRO A 6 -11.97 -1.94 7.80
N PRO A 7 -11.73 -0.76 7.19
CA PRO A 7 -11.17 -0.63 5.84
C PRO A 7 -9.74 -1.20 5.70
N PHE A 8 -9.18 -1.75 6.78
CA PHE A 8 -7.88 -2.37 6.85
C PHE A 8 -7.94 -3.65 7.68
N LEU A 9 -7.57 -4.77 7.08
CA LEU A 9 -7.31 -6.02 7.76
C LEU A 9 -6.10 -5.82 8.67
N SER A 10 -6.32 -5.98 9.97
CA SER A 10 -5.27 -5.82 10.97
C SER A 10 -4.26 -6.97 10.83
N VAL A 11 -3.00 -6.76 11.21
CA VAL A 11 -2.04 -7.86 11.32
C VAL A 11 -2.59 -8.83 12.37
N GLY A 12 -2.90 -10.05 11.93
CA GLY A 12 -3.58 -11.05 12.75
C GLY A 12 -5.06 -11.30 12.41
N THR A 13 -5.66 -10.56 11.47
CA THR A 13 -6.98 -10.93 10.94
C THR A 13 -6.87 -12.20 10.12
N GLU A 14 -7.78 -13.14 10.40
CA GLU A 14 -7.94 -14.37 9.65
C GLU A 14 -8.65 -14.05 8.33
N VAL A 15 -8.01 -14.41 7.22
CA VAL A 15 -8.49 -14.16 5.87
C VAL A 15 -8.56 -15.47 5.11
N SER A 16 -9.67 -15.72 4.44
CA SER A 16 -9.86 -16.94 3.65
C SER A 16 -9.47 -16.66 2.20
N ALA A 17 -8.38 -17.27 1.74
CA ALA A 17 -7.97 -17.18 0.34
C ALA A 17 -8.66 -18.28 -0.47
N LYS A 18 -9.38 -17.92 -1.53
CA LYS A 18 -9.97 -18.88 -2.47
C LYS A 18 -8.94 -19.20 -3.56
N PHE A 19 -8.42 -20.43 -3.55
CA PHE A 19 -7.52 -20.90 -4.60
C PHE A 19 -8.06 -22.21 -5.18
N LYS A 20 -8.31 -22.24 -6.50
CA LYS A 20 -8.82 -23.42 -7.23
C LYS A 20 -10.03 -24.12 -6.58
N GLY A 21 -10.94 -23.37 -5.96
CA GLY A 21 -12.16 -23.92 -5.34
C GLY A 21 -11.99 -24.42 -3.90
N ALA A 22 -10.77 -24.42 -3.35
CA ALA A 22 -10.53 -24.64 -1.94
C ALA A 22 -10.40 -23.29 -1.21
N PHE A 23 -10.97 -23.22 -0.01
CA PHE A 23 -10.74 -22.12 0.91
C PHE A 23 -9.55 -22.52 1.79
N CYS A 24 -8.47 -21.76 1.67
CA CYS A 24 -7.34 -21.90 2.59
C CYS A 24 -7.43 -20.77 3.61
N GLU A 25 -7.57 -21.12 4.88
CA GLU A 25 -7.54 -20.16 5.99
C GLU A 25 -6.10 -19.69 6.17
N ALA A 26 -5.88 -18.39 6.02
CA ALA A 26 -4.56 -17.80 6.15
C ALA A 26 -4.63 -16.61 7.11
N LYS A 27 -3.53 -16.36 7.81
CA LYS A 27 -3.44 -15.20 8.69
C LYS A 27 -2.53 -14.17 8.05
N VAL A 28 -2.95 -12.90 8.07
CA VAL A 28 -2.09 -11.80 7.61
C VAL A 28 -0.87 -11.75 8.53
N LYS A 29 0.29 -12.19 8.02
CA LYS A 29 1.56 -12.28 8.77
C LYS A 29 2.30 -10.96 8.73
N ARG A 30 2.28 -10.28 7.58
CA ARG A 30 2.89 -8.96 7.40
C ARG A 30 2.04 -8.11 6.47
N MET A 31 1.88 -6.85 6.82
CA MET A 31 1.32 -5.83 5.95
C MET A 31 2.44 -4.86 5.57
N THR A 32 2.71 -4.74 4.28
CA THR A 32 3.62 -3.72 3.75
C THR A 32 2.78 -2.62 3.14
N LYS A 33 2.68 -1.48 3.84
CA LYS A 33 2.02 -0.29 3.28
C LYS A 33 2.88 0.25 2.15
N SER A 34 2.32 0.32 0.94
CA SER A 34 3.03 0.81 -0.25
C SER A 34 2.12 1.74 -1.02
N VAL A 35 2.19 3.02 -0.70
CA VAL A 35 1.44 4.07 -1.39
C VAL A 35 2.38 4.77 -2.38
N LYS A 36 2.06 4.65 -3.67
CA LYS A 36 2.76 5.33 -4.75
C LYS A 36 2.00 6.58 -5.16
N CYS A 37 2.63 7.73 -4.98
CA CYS A 37 2.06 9.01 -5.38
C CYS A 37 2.68 9.46 -6.71
N LYS A 38 1.85 9.93 -7.62
CA LYS A 38 2.23 10.61 -8.85
C LYS A 38 2.35 12.10 -8.53
N ILE A 39 3.56 12.64 -8.54
CA ILE A 39 3.83 14.04 -8.19
C ILE A 39 4.31 14.79 -9.43
N LEU A 40 3.68 15.93 -9.71
CA LEU A 40 4.10 16.89 -10.72
C LEU A 40 5.11 17.86 -10.11
N LEU A 41 6.37 17.80 -10.54
CA LEU A 41 7.44 18.67 -10.07
C LEU A 41 7.18 20.12 -10.50
N LYS A 42 7.23 21.03 -9.53
CA LYS A 42 7.18 22.49 -9.76
C LYS A 42 8.56 23.12 -9.88
N THR A 43 9.60 22.40 -9.47
CA THR A 43 11.01 22.83 -9.61
C THR A 43 11.69 22.05 -10.74
N PRO A 44 12.66 22.64 -11.44
CA PRO A 44 13.42 21.94 -12.47
C PRO A 44 14.15 20.70 -11.88
N PRO A 45 14.12 19.55 -12.58
CA PRO A 45 13.50 19.31 -13.87
C PRO A 45 11.96 19.25 -13.78
N TYR A 46 11.28 20.04 -14.62
CA TYR A 46 9.82 19.99 -14.72
C TYR A 46 9.41 18.63 -15.28
N GLY A 47 8.50 17.94 -14.60
CA GLY A 47 8.12 16.59 -14.99
C GLY A 47 7.19 15.94 -13.99
N THR A 48 6.84 14.69 -14.24
CA THR A 48 6.07 13.88 -13.29
C THR A 48 6.93 12.76 -12.76
N ILE A 49 7.01 12.63 -11.44
CA ILE A 49 7.74 11.57 -10.77
C ILE A 49 6.78 10.69 -9.96
N PHE A 50 7.18 9.44 -9.78
CA PHE A 50 6.50 8.53 -8.86
C PHE A 50 7.39 8.35 -7.65
N ALA A 51 6.86 8.67 -6.48
CA ALA A 51 7.57 8.48 -5.21
C ALA A 51 6.68 7.70 -4.25
N ASP A 52 7.32 6.87 -3.42
CA ASP A 52 6.64 6.17 -2.35
C ASP A 52 6.39 7.13 -1.18
N HIS A 53 5.34 6.89 -0.41
CA HIS A 53 5.01 7.70 0.78
C HIS A 53 6.16 7.85 1.78
N THR A 54 7.11 6.92 1.80
CA THR A 54 8.32 6.97 2.64
C THR A 54 9.30 8.06 2.22
N GLU A 55 9.30 8.43 0.95
CA GLU A 55 10.18 9.45 0.36
C GLU A 55 9.50 10.82 0.32
N ILE A 56 8.22 10.91 0.64
CA ILE A 56 7.45 12.15 0.58
C ILE A 56 7.33 12.77 1.97
N LYS A 57 7.69 14.04 2.09
CA LYS A 57 7.48 14.87 3.26
C LYS A 57 6.37 15.89 2.99
N GLY A 58 5.32 15.85 3.79
CA GLY A 58 4.16 16.76 3.70
C GLY A 58 2.83 16.02 3.78
N SER A 59 1.74 16.71 3.44
CA SER A 59 0.40 16.12 3.39
C SER A 59 0.24 15.26 2.14
N LEU A 60 -0.03 13.96 2.32
CA LEU A 60 -0.33 13.01 1.24
C LEU A 60 -1.77 13.20 0.71
N GLU A 61 -2.05 14.38 0.18
CA GLU A 61 -3.36 14.75 -0.36
C GLU A 61 -3.24 15.10 -1.84
N VAL A 62 -4.24 14.73 -2.64
CA VAL A 62 -4.26 15.10 -4.06
C VAL A 62 -4.38 16.62 -4.18
N ASN A 63 -3.63 17.21 -5.11
CA ASN A 63 -3.45 18.63 -5.32
C ASN A 63 -2.71 19.39 -4.21
N GLN A 64 -2.13 18.71 -3.21
CA GLN A 64 -1.25 19.35 -2.23
C GLN A 64 0.21 19.43 -2.69
N GLN A 65 0.91 20.47 -2.21
CA GLN A 65 2.34 20.63 -2.40
C GLN A 65 3.11 19.79 -1.38
N VAL A 66 4.02 18.95 -1.89
CA VAL A 66 4.86 18.08 -1.08
C VAL A 66 6.33 18.16 -1.50
N GLU A 67 7.20 17.79 -0.57
CA GLU A 67 8.63 17.65 -0.79
C GLU A 67 8.99 16.18 -0.97
N ILE A 68 9.58 15.81 -2.10
CA ILE A 68 10.06 14.47 -2.38
C ILE A 68 11.55 14.43 -2.07
N VAL A 69 11.96 13.58 -1.14
CA VAL A 69 13.35 13.32 -0.78
C VAL A 69 13.82 12.09 -1.53
N GLN A 70 14.61 12.30 -2.58
CA GLN A 70 15.22 11.22 -3.35
C GLN A 70 16.73 11.19 -3.08
N GLY A 71 17.15 10.29 -2.20
CA GLY A 71 18.54 10.21 -1.75
C GLY A 71 19.00 11.49 -1.06
N LYS A 72 19.84 12.29 -1.72
CA LYS A 72 20.36 13.58 -1.20
C LYS A 72 19.66 14.81 -1.80
N ALA A 73 18.82 14.64 -2.83
CA ALA A 73 18.11 15.72 -3.47
C ALA A 73 16.68 15.83 -2.93
N THR A 74 16.20 17.06 -2.75
CA THR A 74 14.81 17.33 -2.37
C THR A 74 14.14 18.10 -3.49
N TYR A 75 13.01 17.60 -3.96
CA TYR A 75 12.23 18.20 -5.03
C TYR A 75 10.88 18.67 -4.50
N LYS A 76 10.37 19.78 -5.03
CA LYS A 76 9.04 20.29 -4.68
C LYS A 76 8.07 19.99 -5.81
N GLY A 77 6.91 19.44 -5.48
CA GLY A 77 5.89 19.13 -6.47
C GLY A 77 4.49 19.05 -5.88
N ILE A 78 3.51 18.83 -6.76
CA ILE A 78 2.10 18.67 -6.42
C ILE A 78 1.64 17.24 -6.69
N ILE A 79 1.00 16.59 -5.73
CA ILE A 79 0.45 15.25 -5.91
C ILE A 79 -0.74 15.32 -6.90
N GLN A 80 -0.66 14.62 -8.02
CA GLN A 80 -1.78 14.49 -8.97
C GLN A 80 -2.61 13.23 -8.75
N ASN A 81 -2.00 12.14 -8.29
CA ASN A 81 -2.71 10.90 -8.05
C ASN A 81 -2.03 10.09 -6.96
N ILE A 82 -2.81 9.35 -6.16
CA ILE A 82 -2.33 8.51 -5.07
C ILE A 82 -2.85 7.10 -5.35
N LYS A 83 -1.94 6.14 -5.49
CA LYS A 83 -2.28 4.74 -5.71
C LYS A 83 -1.76 3.89 -4.57
N ASP A 84 -2.68 3.32 -3.80
CA ASP A 84 -2.34 2.27 -2.85
C ASP A 84 -2.01 0.97 -3.61
N ASN A 85 -0.81 0.43 -3.37
CA ASN A 85 -0.38 -0.91 -3.77
C ASN A 85 0.07 -1.67 -2.51
N SER A 86 -0.61 -1.47 -1.39
CA SER A 86 -0.25 -2.13 -0.14
C SER A 86 -0.30 -3.65 -0.32
N ILE A 87 0.78 -4.32 0.06
CA ILE A 87 0.94 -5.77 -0.09
C ILE A 87 0.62 -6.43 1.24
N TYR A 88 -0.38 -7.31 1.23
CA TYR A 88 -0.73 -8.15 2.36
C TYR A 88 -0.09 -9.52 2.18
N VAL A 89 0.97 -9.77 2.94
CA VAL A 89 1.63 -11.07 2.98
C VAL A 89 0.94 -11.93 4.02
N VAL A 90 0.16 -12.88 3.53
CA VAL A 90 -0.41 -13.94 4.35
C VAL A 90 0.64 -15.00 4.63
N GLY A 91 0.77 -15.42 5.88
CA GLY A 91 1.60 -16.56 6.24
C GLY A 91 0.76 -17.81 6.13
N GLU A 92 1.23 -18.80 5.37
CA GLU A 92 0.64 -20.14 5.39
C GLU A 92 0.48 -20.61 6.84
N TYR A 93 -0.74 -20.97 7.22
CA TYR A 93 -0.91 -22.10 8.10
C TYR A 93 -0.83 -23.33 7.21
N PHE A 94 0.11 -24.21 7.52
CA PHE A 94 0.16 -25.55 6.93
C PHE A 94 -1.26 -26.11 6.96
N CYS A 95 -1.80 -26.36 5.78
CA CYS A 95 -3.06 -27.06 5.63
C CYS A 95 -2.83 -28.45 6.22
N HIS A 96 -3.14 -28.62 7.51
CA HIS A 96 -3.13 -29.92 8.15
C HIS A 96 -4.43 -30.66 7.80
N TYR A 97 -4.75 -30.67 6.50
CA TYR A 97 -5.69 -31.62 5.94
C TYR A 97 -4.85 -32.65 5.19
N SER A 98 -4.36 -33.60 6.00
CA SER A 98 -4.41 -35.02 5.65
C SER A 98 -5.77 -35.27 5.01
N CYS A 99 -5.82 -35.22 3.68
CA CYS A 99 -6.98 -35.64 2.90
C CYS A 99 -7.02 -37.18 3.02
N CYS A 100 -7.62 -37.66 4.11
CA CYS A 100 -8.14 -39.02 4.22
C CYS A 100 -9.53 -39.06 3.59
#